data_AF-A0A2N0H4B9-F1
#
_entry.id   AF-A0A2N0H4B9-F1
#
_cell.length_a   1.000
_cell.length_b   1.000
_cell.length_c   1.000
_cell.angle_alpha   90.00
_cell.angle_beta   90.00
_cell.angle_gamma   90.00
#
_symmetry.space_group_name_H-M   'P 1'
#
loop_
_entity.id
_entity.type
_entity.pdbx_description
1 polymer ?
#
loop_
_entity_poly.entity_id
_entity_poly.type
_entity_poly.pdbx_seq_one_letter_code
_entity_poly.pdbx_strand_id
1 'polypeptide(L)'
;MNIAAIGFIAMNISACTGFDPSLNGLLNIDTNIAMPSQVRPGNLYPDKISATTYSKESGCTVLPIHKSSVDVDTLYGRAMARFGFKSLEQITFYRKMVDRTYLVDQGYKHEKQSGAFYHLAQTVSSGISGKSGAMWLELTFSKNGSGSDVTAEFCIDAGDPVMSSNNIRQQISARIQEIFGT
;
A
#
# COMPACT_ATOMS: atom_id res chain seq x y z
N MET A 1 -59.41 -13.21 17.96
CA MET A 1 -58.30 -14.11 17.54
C MET A 1 -57.44 -13.35 16.55
N ASN A 2 -56.18 -13.13 16.93
CA ASN A 2 -55.17 -12.40 16.17
C ASN A 2 -54.56 -13.31 15.10
N ILE A 3 -54.37 -12.80 13.88
CA ILE A 3 -53.33 -13.29 12.96
C ILE A 3 -52.67 -12.08 12.32
N ALA A 4 -51.49 -11.71 12.84
CA ALA A 4 -50.58 -10.77 12.20
C ALA A 4 -49.84 -11.51 11.08
N ALA A 5 -50.08 -11.11 9.83
CA ALA A 5 -49.27 -11.55 8.70
C ALA A 5 -48.02 -10.65 8.63
N ILE A 6 -46.91 -11.13 9.18
CA ILE A 6 -45.59 -10.50 9.03
C ILE A 6 -44.99 -11.01 7.73
N GLY A 7 -44.97 -10.15 6.70
CA GLY A 7 -44.23 -10.39 5.47
C GLY A 7 -42.74 -10.26 5.73
N PHE A 8 -42.01 -11.38 5.71
CA PHE A 8 -40.56 -11.40 5.66
C PHE A 8 -40.11 -11.02 4.25
N ILE A 9 -39.51 -9.84 4.08
CA ILE A 9 -38.71 -9.54 2.90
C ILE A 9 -37.37 -10.26 3.10
N ALA A 10 -37.20 -11.37 2.39
CA ALA A 10 -35.90 -12.02 2.23
C ALA A 10 -34.99 -11.07 1.44
N MET A 11 -34.13 -10.33 2.13
CA MET A 11 -33.00 -9.68 1.50
C MET A 11 -32.03 -10.78 1.06
N ASN A 12 -31.97 -11.00 -0.26
CA ASN A 12 -30.87 -11.73 -0.89
C ASN A 12 -29.59 -10.92 -0.70
N ILE A 13 -28.97 -11.06 0.47
CA ILE A 13 -27.55 -10.79 0.64
C ILE A 13 -26.85 -11.90 -0.13
N SER A 14 -26.47 -11.60 -1.38
CA SER A 14 -25.49 -12.38 -2.12
C SER A 14 -24.25 -12.48 -1.23
N ALA A 15 -24.08 -13.64 -0.63
CA ALA A 15 -22.94 -13.96 0.18
C ALA A 15 -21.70 -13.85 -0.71
N CYS A 16 -20.80 -12.92 -0.38
CA CYS A 16 -19.42 -12.96 -0.84
C CYS A 16 -18.74 -14.16 -0.17
N THR A 17 -19.05 -15.37 -0.62
CA THR A 17 -18.29 -16.58 -0.28
C THR A 17 -17.00 -16.54 -1.09
N GLY A 18 -15.89 -16.18 -0.46
CA GLY A 18 -14.57 -16.25 -1.09
C GLY A 18 -13.54 -15.21 -0.68
N PHE A 19 -13.71 -14.51 0.45
CA PHE A 19 -12.61 -13.73 1.01
C PHE A 19 -11.81 -14.59 1.99
N ASP A 20 -10.69 -15.14 1.51
CA ASP A 20 -9.62 -15.64 2.35
C ASP A 20 -8.84 -14.42 2.89
N PRO A 21 -8.92 -14.12 4.20
CA PRO A 21 -8.28 -12.93 4.77
C PRO A 21 -6.77 -13.07 4.90
N SER A 22 -6.18 -14.20 4.51
CA SER A 22 -4.75 -14.44 4.73
C SER A 22 -3.82 -13.87 3.67
N LEU A 23 -4.30 -13.51 2.47
CA LEU A 23 -3.41 -13.24 1.33
C LEU A 23 -3.94 -12.22 0.30
N ASN A 24 -4.59 -11.11 0.73
CA ASN A 24 -4.89 -9.89 -0.05
C ASN A 24 -4.73 -10.01 -1.60
N GLY A 25 -5.51 -10.88 -2.24
CA GLY A 25 -5.62 -10.98 -3.70
C GLY A 25 -4.34 -11.35 -4.49
N LEU A 26 -3.36 -12.05 -3.91
CA LEU A 26 -2.16 -12.49 -4.62
C LEU A 26 -2.01 -14.02 -4.55
N LEU A 27 -2.71 -14.74 -5.42
CA LEU A 27 -2.32 -16.01 -6.07
C LEU A 27 -3.57 -16.71 -6.65
N ASN A 28 -3.62 -16.84 -7.97
CA ASN A 28 -4.52 -17.78 -8.64
C ASN A 28 -3.69 -19.03 -8.95
N ILE A 29 -3.85 -20.09 -8.16
CA ILE A 29 -3.20 -21.37 -8.45
C ILE A 29 -4.23 -22.22 -9.19
N ASP A 30 -4.09 -22.31 -10.50
CA ASP A 30 -4.79 -23.30 -11.32
C ASP A 30 -4.36 -24.71 -10.86
N THR A 31 -5.20 -25.35 -10.06
CA THR A 31 -5.06 -26.77 -9.73
C THR A 31 -5.50 -27.63 -10.90
N ASN A 32 -4.61 -27.82 -11.87
CA ASN A 32 -4.61 -28.97 -12.76
C ASN A 32 -3.22 -29.60 -12.75
N ILE A 33 -2.89 -30.31 -11.68
CA ILE A 33 -1.69 -31.13 -11.60
C ILE A 33 -2.05 -32.55 -12.04
N ALA A 34 -1.74 -32.87 -13.30
CA ALA A 34 -1.31 -34.21 -13.65
C ALA A 34 0.21 -34.28 -13.38
N MET A 35 0.63 -35.16 -12.46
CA MET A 35 2.06 -35.53 -12.28
C MET A 35 2.49 -36.54 -13.34
N PRO A 36 3.79 -36.86 -13.51
CA PRO A 36 5.01 -36.10 -13.15
C PRO A 36 6.03 -36.09 -14.31
N SER A 37 6.99 -35.16 -14.33
CA SER A 37 8.28 -35.39 -15.00
C SER A 37 9.36 -34.45 -14.46
N GLN A 38 10.52 -35.05 -14.21
CA GLN A 38 11.71 -34.49 -13.58
C GLN A 38 12.24 -33.23 -14.28
N VAL A 39 12.46 -32.14 -13.54
CA VAL A 39 13.38 -31.06 -13.93
C VAL A 39 14.19 -30.61 -12.70
N ARG A 40 15.49 -30.44 -12.94
CA ARG A 40 16.61 -30.21 -12.02
C ARG A 40 16.41 -29.01 -11.07
N PRO A 41 17.11 -28.97 -9.91
CA PRO A 41 17.07 -27.84 -8.99
C PRO A 41 17.78 -26.64 -9.62
N GLY A 42 17.01 -25.78 -10.29
CA GLY A 42 17.44 -24.49 -10.80
C GLY A 42 16.75 -23.40 -9.98
N ASN A 43 17.52 -22.71 -9.15
CA ASN A 43 17.32 -21.37 -8.58
C ASN A 43 15.92 -20.75 -8.76
N LEU A 44 15.09 -20.88 -7.73
CA LEU A 44 13.96 -19.99 -7.46
C LEU A 44 13.94 -19.69 -5.96
N TYR A 45 14.96 -18.96 -5.50
CA TYR A 45 14.75 -18.07 -4.37
C TYR A 45 13.96 -16.88 -4.92
N PRO A 46 12.88 -16.43 -4.27
CA PRO A 46 12.28 -15.15 -4.62
C PRO A 46 13.34 -14.08 -4.41
N ASP A 47 13.64 -13.37 -5.50
CA ASP A 47 14.57 -12.25 -5.52
C ASP A 47 14.25 -11.29 -4.38
N LYS A 48 15.32 -10.96 -3.68
CA LYS A 48 15.40 -10.13 -2.49
C LYS A 48 14.43 -8.96 -2.59
N ILE A 49 13.41 -8.94 -1.73
CA ILE A 49 12.93 -7.68 -1.20
C ILE A 49 14.08 -7.18 -0.32
N SER A 50 15.07 -6.53 -0.93
CA SER A 50 16.08 -5.82 -0.16
C SER A 50 15.32 -4.79 0.66
N ALA A 51 15.27 -5.02 1.97
CA ALA A 51 14.91 -4.02 2.96
C ALA A 51 16.04 -2.98 3.02
N THR A 52 16.32 -2.34 1.88
CA THR A 52 17.27 -1.24 1.80
C THR A 52 16.62 -0.07 2.52
N THR A 53 17.01 0.12 3.78
CA THR A 53 16.76 1.37 4.50
C THR A 53 17.35 2.49 3.66
N TYR A 54 16.49 3.28 3.02
CA TYR A 54 16.92 4.42 2.22
C TYR A 54 17.54 5.46 3.15
N SER A 55 18.87 5.56 3.11
CA SER A 55 19.57 6.71 3.66
C SER A 55 19.10 7.94 2.88
N LYS A 56 18.67 8.98 3.60
CA LYS A 56 17.92 10.16 3.14
C LYS A 56 18.55 11.00 2.02
N GLU A 57 19.74 10.65 1.51
CA GLU A 57 20.60 11.62 0.81
C GLU A 57 20.91 11.29 -0.66
N SER A 58 20.56 10.11 -1.18
CA SER A 58 20.73 9.82 -2.62
C SER A 58 19.61 8.93 -3.17
N GLY A 59 18.78 9.47 -4.08
CA GLY A 59 17.73 8.71 -4.78
C GLY A 59 16.29 9.08 -4.39
N CYS A 60 16.09 9.97 -3.41
CA CYS A 60 14.78 10.47 -3.02
C CYS A 60 14.30 11.61 -3.93
N THR A 61 12.99 11.68 -4.13
CA THR A 61 12.31 12.76 -4.84
C THR A 61 11.29 13.37 -3.88
N VAL A 62 11.50 14.65 -3.57
CA VAL A 62 10.57 15.46 -2.78
C VAL A 62 9.64 16.18 -3.73
N LEU A 63 8.33 15.99 -3.55
CA LEU A 63 7.32 16.74 -4.27
C LEU A 63 7.07 18.07 -3.56
N PRO A 64 6.88 19.17 -4.30
CA PRO A 64 6.62 20.47 -3.70
C PRO A 64 5.32 20.43 -2.88
N ILE A 65 5.28 21.23 -1.81
CA ILE A 65 4.09 21.38 -0.98
C ILE A 65 2.94 21.87 -1.86
N HIS A 66 1.80 21.21 -1.76
CA HIS A 66 0.63 21.52 -2.55
C HIS A 66 -0.60 21.77 -1.65
N LYS A 67 -1.51 22.63 -2.11
CA LYS A 67 -2.80 22.84 -1.45
C LYS A 67 -3.87 22.03 -2.16
N SER A 68 -4.36 20.99 -1.50
CA SER A 68 -5.48 20.19 -1.99
C SER A 68 -6.81 20.77 -1.53
N SER A 69 -7.83 20.71 -2.40
CA SER A 69 -9.22 20.99 -2.03
C SER A 69 -9.89 19.83 -1.30
N VAL A 70 -9.22 18.68 -1.19
CA VAL A 70 -9.71 17.45 -0.54
C VAL A 70 -9.41 17.49 0.95
N ASP A 71 -10.34 17.00 1.77
CA ASP A 71 -10.15 16.90 3.22
C ASP A 71 -9.13 15.81 3.60
N VAL A 72 -8.53 15.97 4.78
CA VAL A 72 -7.44 15.10 5.26
C VAL A 72 -7.86 13.63 5.42
N ASP A 73 -9.11 13.35 5.78
CA ASP A 73 -9.58 11.98 6.01
C ASP A 73 -9.80 11.26 4.67
N THR A 74 -10.30 11.97 3.66
CA THR A 74 -10.41 11.46 2.29
C THR A 74 -9.03 11.21 1.68
N LEU A 75 -8.07 12.14 1.85
CA LEU A 75 -6.69 11.95 1.39
C LEU A 75 -6.05 10.72 2.03
N TYR A 76 -6.24 10.55 3.34
CA TYR A 76 -5.81 9.37 4.07
C TYR A 76 -6.41 8.09 3.48
N GLY A 77 -7.72 8.03 3.28
CA GLY A 77 -8.40 6.87 2.69
C GLY A 77 -7.88 6.52 1.30
N ARG A 78 -7.65 7.53 0.45
CA ARG A 78 -7.06 7.36 -0.88
C ARG A 78 -5.63 6.82 -0.80
N ALA A 79 -4.79 7.36 0.08
CA ALA A 79 -3.42 6.90 0.26
C ALA A 79 -3.36 5.43 0.71
N MET A 80 -4.18 5.06 1.70
CA MET A 80 -4.31 3.68 2.17
C MET A 80 -4.72 2.73 1.04
N ALA A 81 -5.75 3.10 0.26
CA ALA A 81 -6.24 2.27 -0.85
C ALA A 81 -5.25 2.17 -2.02
N ARG A 82 -4.53 3.25 -2.34
CA ARG A 82 -3.68 3.34 -3.54
C ARG A 82 -2.31 2.69 -3.34
N PHE A 83 -1.74 2.80 -2.14
CA PHE A 83 -0.38 2.33 -1.85
C PHE A 83 -0.34 1.16 -0.84
N GLY A 84 -1.45 0.82 -0.20
CA GLY A 84 -1.50 -0.30 0.74
C GLY A 84 -0.62 -0.08 1.97
N PHE A 85 -0.60 1.14 2.51
CA PHE A 85 0.02 1.41 3.80
C PHE A 85 -0.56 0.45 4.85
N LYS A 86 0.31 -0.10 5.67
CA LYS A 86 -0.11 -0.99 6.76
C LYS A 86 -0.67 -0.15 7.89
N SER A 87 -1.76 -0.62 8.49
CA SER A 87 -2.29 -0.02 9.71
C SER A 87 -1.37 -0.33 10.90
N LEU A 88 -1.54 0.44 11.99
CA LEU A 88 -0.82 0.20 13.23
C LEU A 88 -1.06 -1.23 13.77
N GLU A 89 -2.28 -1.75 13.63
CA GLU A 89 -2.64 -3.11 14.03
C GLU A 89 -1.90 -4.15 13.19
N GLN A 90 -1.87 -3.96 11.87
CA GLN A 90 -1.15 -4.85 10.95
C GLN A 90 0.35 -4.88 11.27
N ILE A 91 1.00 -3.72 11.42
CA ILE A 91 2.42 -3.66 11.79
C ILE A 91 2.68 -4.31 13.14
N THR A 92 1.79 -4.12 14.12
CA THR A 92 1.90 -4.75 15.44
C THR A 92 1.82 -6.27 15.33
N PHE A 93 0.92 -6.79 14.50
CA PHE A 93 0.80 -8.22 14.24
C PHE A 93 2.03 -8.79 13.53
N TYR A 94 2.52 -8.12 12.47
CA TYR A 94 3.75 -8.52 11.77
C TYR A 94 4.96 -8.55 12.72
N ARG A 95 5.14 -7.53 13.56
CA ARG A 95 6.24 -7.49 14.55
C ARG A 95 6.17 -8.62 15.59
N LYS A 96 4.98 -9.17 15.85
CA LYS A 96 4.80 -10.28 16.80
C LYS A 96 5.04 -11.65 16.16
N MET A 97 4.70 -11.81 14.88
CA MET A 97 4.79 -13.10 14.19
C MET A 97 6.15 -13.36 13.55
N VAL A 98 6.79 -12.33 13.01
CA VAL A 98 8.08 -12.52 12.35
C VAL A 98 9.17 -12.29 13.38
N ASP A 99 9.99 -13.32 13.58
CA ASP A 99 11.10 -13.35 14.54
C ASP A 99 11.93 -12.06 14.44
N ARG A 100 12.51 -11.61 15.56
CA ARG A 100 13.18 -10.29 15.76
C ARG A 100 14.21 -9.89 14.68
N THR A 101 14.59 -10.81 13.81
CA THR A 101 15.44 -10.64 12.62
C THR A 101 14.73 -10.01 11.42
N TYR A 102 13.39 -9.98 11.36
CA TYR A 102 12.66 -9.24 10.33
C TYR A 102 12.62 -7.76 10.71
N LEU A 103 13.41 -6.96 10.01
CA LEU A 103 13.38 -5.50 10.11
C LEU A 103 12.03 -5.02 9.57
N VAL A 104 11.01 -4.97 10.43
CA VAL A 104 9.74 -4.31 10.11
C VAL A 104 10.03 -2.84 9.92
N ASP A 105 10.15 -2.44 8.64
CA ASP A 105 10.37 -1.09 8.10
C ASP A 105 10.97 -0.12 9.13
N GLN A 106 12.30 -0.12 9.27
CA GLN A 106 12.99 0.97 9.95
C GLN A 106 12.57 2.28 9.26
N GLY A 107 11.85 3.12 10.00
CA GLY A 107 11.26 4.35 9.48
C GLY A 107 9.74 4.36 9.41
N TYR A 108 9.05 3.23 9.64
CA TYR A 108 7.58 3.19 9.63
C TYR A 108 6.99 4.29 10.52
N LYS A 109 6.13 5.13 9.93
CA LYS A 109 5.35 6.13 10.64
C LYS A 109 3.90 6.04 10.17
N HIS A 110 3.00 6.14 11.13
CA HIS A 110 1.57 6.20 10.88
C HIS A 110 0.93 6.98 12.02
N GLU A 111 1.16 8.29 12.00
CA GLU A 111 0.57 9.21 12.94
C GLU A 111 -0.79 9.66 12.39
N LYS A 112 -1.80 9.65 13.24
CA LYS A 112 -3.18 9.90 12.86
C LYS A 112 -3.87 10.75 13.91
N GLN A 113 -4.38 11.90 13.47
CA GLN A 113 -5.34 12.71 14.20
C GLN A 113 -6.49 13.04 13.25
N SER A 114 -7.57 12.24 13.31
CA SER A 114 -8.70 12.35 12.39
C SER A 114 -9.28 13.76 12.33
N GLY A 115 -9.59 14.20 11.11
CA GLY A 115 -10.06 15.56 10.84
C GLY A 115 -9.01 16.68 11.00
N ALA A 116 -7.75 16.36 11.31
CA ALA A 116 -6.69 17.36 11.50
C ALA A 116 -5.40 17.03 10.75
N PHE A 117 -4.85 15.84 10.94
CA PHE A 117 -3.47 15.52 10.52
C PHE A 117 -3.23 14.03 10.30
N TYR A 118 -2.40 13.71 9.30
CA TYR A 118 -1.86 12.38 9.07
C TYR A 118 -0.40 12.46 8.61
N HIS A 119 0.44 11.56 9.13
CA HIS A 119 1.81 11.35 8.66
C HIS A 119 2.06 9.86 8.45
N LEU A 120 2.20 9.47 7.19
CA LEU A 120 2.43 8.10 6.75
C LEU A 120 3.83 7.98 6.18
N ALA A 121 4.60 7.00 6.62
CA ALA A 121 5.89 6.69 6.04
C ALA A 121 6.13 5.19 6.07
N GLN A 122 6.35 4.56 4.91
CA GLN A 122 6.56 3.11 4.81
C GLN A 122 7.19 2.75 3.47
N THR A 123 7.87 1.60 3.41
CA THR A 123 8.11 0.91 2.15
C THR A 123 6.80 0.36 1.59
N VAL A 124 6.43 0.81 0.39
CA VAL A 124 5.21 0.41 -0.33
C VAL A 124 5.56 -0.11 -1.72
N SER A 125 4.62 -0.81 -2.35
CA SER A 125 4.75 -1.13 -3.77
C SER A 125 4.70 0.14 -4.60
N SER A 126 5.59 0.25 -5.58
CA SER A 126 5.58 1.36 -6.54
C SER A 126 4.32 1.38 -7.41
N GLY A 127 3.59 0.26 -7.48
CA GLY A 127 2.28 0.09 -8.11
C GLY A 127 2.21 0.49 -9.59
N ILE A 128 3.36 0.46 -10.28
CA ILE A 128 3.43 0.70 -11.72
C ILE A 128 3.13 -0.62 -12.45
N SER A 129 2.20 -0.55 -13.41
CA SER A 129 1.79 -1.74 -14.16
C SER A 129 2.96 -2.36 -14.91
N GLY A 130 3.11 -3.68 -14.80
CA GLY A 130 4.19 -4.43 -15.45
C GLY A 130 5.58 -4.21 -14.85
N LYS A 131 5.70 -3.50 -13.72
CA LYS A 131 6.96 -3.27 -12.99
C LYS A 131 6.78 -3.67 -11.53
N SER A 132 7.56 -4.66 -11.08
CA SER A 132 7.65 -4.97 -9.65
C SER A 132 8.77 -4.14 -9.04
N GLY A 133 8.45 -3.35 -8.03
CA GLY A 133 9.43 -2.54 -7.31
C GLY A 133 8.84 -1.99 -6.02
N ALA A 134 9.68 -1.90 -4.99
CA ALA A 134 9.33 -1.29 -3.73
C ALA A 134 9.96 0.10 -3.64
N MET A 135 9.27 1.04 -3.01
CA MET A 135 9.76 2.39 -2.77
C MET A 135 9.47 2.78 -1.33
N TRP A 136 10.36 3.56 -0.73
CA TRP A 136 10.00 4.32 0.45
C TRP A 136 9.03 5.42 0.04
N LEU A 137 7.92 5.58 0.75
CA LEU A 137 6.96 6.66 0.53
C LEU A 137 6.59 7.30 1.86
N GLU A 138 6.77 8.61 1.93
CA GLU A 138 6.37 9.47 3.03
C GLU A 138 5.34 10.48 2.54
N LEU A 139 4.19 10.55 3.20
CA LEU A 139 3.07 11.43 2.91
C LEU A 139 2.65 12.17 4.19
N THR A 140 2.44 13.47 4.08
CA THR A 140 1.88 14.27 5.18
C THR A 140 0.67 15.04 4.69
N PHE A 141 -0.43 14.97 5.44
CA PHE A 141 -1.66 15.71 5.20
C PHE A 141 -1.98 16.53 6.45
N SER A 142 -2.20 17.83 6.29
CA SER A 142 -2.61 18.72 7.37
C SER A 142 -3.80 19.55 6.94
N LYS A 143 -4.81 19.68 7.79
CA LYS A 143 -6.02 20.46 7.49
C LYS A 143 -5.65 21.92 7.27
N ASN A 144 -6.17 22.50 6.19
CA ASN A 144 -6.03 23.91 5.86
C ASN A 144 -7.37 24.47 5.34
N GLY A 145 -8.12 25.14 6.22
CA GLY A 145 -9.46 25.62 5.91
C GLY A 145 -10.42 24.48 5.57
N SER A 146 -11.02 24.53 4.38
CA SER A 146 -11.89 23.47 3.84
C SER A 146 -11.12 22.37 3.11
N GLY A 147 -9.82 22.51 2.92
CA GLY A 147 -8.96 21.55 2.23
C GLY A 147 -7.77 21.11 3.10
N SER A 148 -6.65 20.79 2.45
CA SER A 148 -5.46 20.26 3.11
C SER A 148 -4.16 20.76 2.48
N ASP A 149 -3.15 21.03 3.30
CA ASP A 149 -1.77 21.09 2.85
C ASP A 149 -1.22 19.67 2.77
N VAL A 150 -0.59 19.34 1.63
CA VAL A 150 -0.06 18.00 1.36
C VAL A 150 1.41 18.06 0.98
N THR A 151 2.17 17.07 1.45
CA THR A 151 3.57 16.86 1.06
C THR A 151 3.81 15.39 0.77
N ALA A 152 4.77 15.12 -0.11
CA ALA A 152 5.21 13.77 -0.42
C ALA A 152 6.71 13.72 -0.67
N GLU A 153 7.31 12.64 -0.22
CA GLU A 153 8.68 12.26 -0.53
C GLU A 153 8.69 10.77 -0.84
N PHE A 154 9.38 10.37 -1.91
CA PHE A 154 9.58 8.95 -2.19
C PHE A 154 11.02 8.66 -2.56
N CYS A 155 11.52 7.49 -2.15
CA CYS A 155 12.88 7.04 -2.44
C CYS A 155 12.86 5.70 -3.16
N ILE A 156 13.72 5.59 -4.17
CA ILE A 156 13.87 4.42 -5.03
C ILE A 156 15.34 4.03 -5.06
N ASP A 157 15.61 2.72 -5.11
CA ASP A 157 16.96 2.18 -5.18
C ASP A 157 17.64 2.66 -6.45
N ALA A 158 18.68 3.47 -6.28
CA ALA A 158 19.49 3.96 -7.39
C ALA A 158 20.23 2.80 -8.10
N GLY A 159 20.42 1.67 -7.42
CA GLY A 159 20.97 0.45 -7.97
C GLY A 159 19.96 -0.36 -8.79
N ASP A 160 18.67 -0.05 -8.73
CA ASP A 160 17.64 -0.67 -9.57
C ASP A 160 17.48 0.14 -10.88
N PRO A 161 18.01 -0.35 -12.02
CA PRO A 161 17.97 0.39 -13.28
C PRO A 161 16.55 0.50 -13.86
N VAL A 162 15.64 -0.38 -13.44
CA VAL A 162 14.24 -0.35 -13.87
C VAL A 162 13.53 0.77 -13.12
N MET A 163 13.67 0.78 -11.80
CA MET A 163 12.95 1.71 -10.93
C MET A 163 13.57 3.12 -10.89
N SER A 164 14.89 3.26 -11.05
CA SER A 164 15.58 4.55 -10.97
C SER A 164 15.36 5.49 -12.17
N SER A 165 14.72 5.00 -13.25
CA SER A 165 14.50 5.79 -14.47
C SER A 165 13.58 7.01 -14.26
N ASN A 166 13.86 8.10 -14.98
CA ASN A 166 13.08 9.34 -14.89
C ASN A 166 11.59 9.14 -15.24
N ASN A 167 11.29 8.27 -16.20
CA ASN A 167 9.91 7.95 -16.57
C ASN A 167 9.15 7.30 -15.39
N ILE A 168 9.79 6.36 -14.70
CA ILE A 168 9.18 5.69 -13.54
C ILE A 168 8.98 6.69 -12.39
N ARG A 169 9.96 7.56 -12.15
CA ARG A 169 9.81 8.66 -11.16
C ARG A 169 8.63 9.56 -11.50
N GLN A 170 8.45 9.94 -12.77
CA GLN A 170 7.30 10.74 -13.22
C GLN A 170 5.97 10.01 -13.02
N GLN A 171 5.90 8.71 -13.32
CA GLN A 171 4.69 7.91 -13.08
C GLN A 171 4.35 7.80 -11.60
N ILE A 172 5.35 7.63 -10.73
CA ILE A 172 5.14 7.63 -9.27
C ILE A 172 4.62 8.99 -8.81
N SER A 173 5.27 10.08 -9.23
CA SER A 173 4.82 11.44 -8.92
C SER A 173 3.37 11.69 -9.36
N ALA A 174 3.00 11.29 -10.57
CA ALA A 174 1.63 11.41 -11.08
C ALA A 174 0.63 10.60 -10.24
N ARG A 175 0.97 9.36 -9.86
CA ARG A 175 0.10 8.54 -8.98
C ARG A 175 -0.08 9.13 -7.59
N ILE A 176 0.93 9.82 -7.06
CA ILE A 176 0.82 10.54 -5.79
C ILE A 176 -0.08 11.78 -5.96
N GLN A 177 0.11 12.52 -7.05
CA GLN A 177 -0.71 13.69 -7.39
C GLN A 177 -2.19 13.35 -7.60
N GLU A 178 -2.51 12.20 -8.19
CA GLU A 178 -3.88 11.67 -8.29
C GLU A 178 -4.59 11.59 -6.93
N ILE A 179 -3.87 11.20 -5.87
CA ILE A 179 -4.43 11.14 -4.51
C ILE A 179 -4.77 12.54 -4.04
N PHE A 180 -3.89 13.50 -4.30
CA PHE A 180 -4.03 14.90 -3.91
C PHE A 180 -5.17 15.61 -4.65
N GLY A 181 -5.74 14.98 -5.68
CA GLY A 181 -6.85 15.53 -6.46
C GLY A 181 -6.42 16.60 -7.45
N THR A 182 -5.18 16.49 -7.94
CA THR A 182 -4.56 17.39 -8.94
C THR A 182 -4.39 16.70 -10.28
#